data_AF-A0A6J0JC61-F1
#
_entry.id   AF-A0A6J0JC61-F1
#
_cell.length_a   1.000
_cell.length_b   1.000
_cell.length_c   1.000
_cell.angle_alpha   90.00
_cell.angle_beta   90.00
_cell.angle_gamma   90.00
#
_symmetry.space_group_name_H-M   'P 1'
#
loop_
_entity.id
_entity.type
_entity.pdbx_description
1 polymer ?
#
loop_
_entity_poly.entity_id
_entity_poly.type
_entity_poly.pdbx_seq_one_letter_code
_entity_poly.pdbx_strand_id
1 'polypeptide(L)'
;PPDPPVPPQVLRQALALVRSHWEQHRDYAWACEQLKSLRQDLTVQGVRTEFTVEVYETHARIALEKGDHEEFNQCQTQLKALYGESLPGCVGEFTAYRILYCMFTRNSGELTTELALLPPSLRTDPCVSHALSLRAAWALGLWSRFFRLHGAAPAMGGRLIDLFAERERRAALRAMIKA
;
A
#
# COMPACT_ATOMS: atom_id res chain seq x y z
N PRO A 1 -5.58 37.16 3.23
CA PRO A 1 -4.25 36.52 3.43
C PRO A 1 -4.44 35.01 3.62
N PRO A 2 -3.57 34.14 3.08
CA PRO A 2 -3.57 32.74 3.47
C PRO A 2 -3.15 32.62 4.95
N ASP A 3 -3.73 31.65 5.65
CA ASP A 3 -3.35 31.34 7.04
C ASP A 3 -1.88 30.92 7.13
N PRO A 4 -1.19 31.21 8.25
CA PRO A 4 0.19 30.82 8.44
C PRO A 4 0.35 29.29 8.44
N PRO A 5 1.47 28.75 7.92
CA PRO A 5 1.69 27.31 7.87
C PRO A 5 1.73 26.68 9.27
N VAL A 6 1.03 25.56 9.45
CA VAL A 6 0.97 24.82 10.71
C VAL A 6 2.37 24.31 11.08
N PRO A 7 2.90 24.59 12.28
CA PRO A 7 4.25 24.19 12.66
C PRO A 7 4.45 22.66 12.65
N PRO A 8 5.63 22.14 12.24
CA PRO A 8 5.89 20.70 12.18
C PRO A 8 5.66 19.94 13.49
N GLN A 9 5.91 20.58 14.64
CA GLN A 9 5.67 19.98 15.96
C GLN A 9 4.18 19.71 16.20
N VAL A 10 3.30 20.61 15.75
CA VAL A 10 1.85 20.46 15.86
C VAL A 10 1.37 19.32 14.96
N LEU A 11 1.90 19.22 13.73
CA LEU A 11 1.58 18.12 12.82
C LEU A 11 1.97 16.75 13.39
N ARG A 12 3.12 16.66 14.07
CA ARG A 12 3.54 15.41 14.76
C ARG A 12 2.59 15.04 15.90
N GLN A 13 2.15 16.00 16.70
CA GLN A 13 1.17 15.78 17.76
C GLN A 13 -0.18 15.34 17.19
N ALA A 14 -0.62 15.96 16.09
CA ALA A 14 -1.83 15.58 15.39
C ALA A 14 -1.76 14.13 14.86
N LEU A 15 -0.64 13.71 14.26
CA LEU A 15 -0.48 12.31 13.83
C LEU A 15 -0.56 11.34 15.02
N ALA A 16 0.07 11.66 16.16
CA ALA A 16 0.01 10.84 17.35
C ALA A 16 -1.42 10.74 17.91
N LEU A 17 -2.17 11.85 17.92
CA LEU A 17 -3.57 11.88 18.30
C LEU A 17 -4.39 10.98 17.37
N VAL A 18 -4.19 11.08 16.06
CA VAL A 18 -4.92 10.25 15.09
C VAL A 18 -4.67 8.76 15.32
N ARG A 19 -3.42 8.37 15.55
CA ARG A 19 -3.07 6.96 15.85
C ARG A 19 -3.76 6.46 17.12
N SER A 20 -3.67 7.23 18.20
CA SER A 20 -4.31 6.85 19.47
C SER A 20 -5.83 6.75 19.36
N HIS A 21 -6.47 7.69 18.65
CA HIS A 21 -7.91 7.67 18.42
C HIS A 21 -8.32 6.48 17.55
N TRP A 22 -7.53 6.17 16.50
CA TRP A 22 -7.76 5.01 15.66
C TRP A 22 -7.69 3.70 16.44
N GLU A 23 -6.67 3.54 17.28
CA GLU A 23 -6.50 2.34 18.11
C GLU A 23 -7.68 2.11 19.06
N GLN A 24 -8.20 3.20 19.66
CA GLN A 24 -9.28 3.14 20.65
C GLN A 24 -10.67 3.01 20.03
N HIS A 25 -10.97 3.82 19.01
CA HIS A 25 -12.34 4.00 18.52
C HIS A 25 -12.59 3.33 17.17
N ARG A 26 -11.53 3.05 16.40
CA ARG A 26 -11.61 2.48 15.04
C ARG A 26 -12.53 3.28 14.10
N ASP A 27 -12.69 4.57 14.39
CA ASP A 27 -13.47 5.53 13.60
C ASP A 27 -12.68 5.93 12.36
N TYR A 28 -13.07 5.35 11.22
CA TYR A 28 -12.38 5.56 9.95
C TYR A 28 -12.70 6.90 9.33
N ALA A 29 -13.95 7.37 9.44
CA ALA A 29 -14.36 8.62 8.82
C ALA A 29 -13.55 9.78 9.43
N TRP A 30 -13.46 9.80 10.76
CA TRP A 30 -12.65 10.80 11.45
C TRP A 30 -11.15 10.66 11.12
N ALA A 31 -10.59 9.44 11.20
CA ALA A 31 -9.15 9.25 10.96
C ALA A 31 -8.74 9.60 9.52
N CYS A 32 -9.56 9.23 8.54
CA CYS A 32 -9.35 9.53 7.12
C CYS A 32 -9.35 11.06 6.89
N GLU A 33 -10.33 11.78 7.43
CA GLU A 33 -10.39 13.24 7.32
C GLU A 33 -9.18 13.93 7.98
N GLN A 34 -8.77 13.50 9.18
CA GLN A 34 -7.59 14.07 9.83
C GLN A 34 -6.30 13.81 9.05
N LEU A 35 -6.13 12.61 8.49
CA LEU A 35 -4.95 12.26 7.69
C LEU A 35 -4.96 12.97 6.33
N LYS A 36 -6.14 13.22 5.74
CA LYS A 36 -6.28 14.10 4.57
C LYS A 36 -5.80 15.50 4.88
N SER A 37 -6.25 16.09 5.98
CA SER A 37 -5.80 17.42 6.42
C SER A 37 -4.28 17.46 6.62
N LEU A 38 -3.72 16.49 7.35
CA LEU A 38 -2.27 16.40 7.58
C LEU A 38 -1.47 16.33 6.27
N ARG A 39 -1.89 15.49 5.31
CA ARG A 39 -1.23 15.38 3.99
C ARG A 39 -1.36 16.66 3.18
N GLN A 40 -2.50 17.34 3.27
CA GLN A 40 -2.73 18.62 2.61
C GLN A 40 -1.77 19.68 3.15
N ASP A 41 -1.67 19.83 4.48
CA ASP A 41 -0.75 20.77 5.12
C ASP A 41 0.70 20.52 4.70
N LEU A 42 1.15 19.25 4.74
CA LEU A 42 2.50 18.88 4.31
C LEU A 42 2.77 19.23 2.85
N THR A 43 1.76 19.06 1.99
CA THR A 43 1.87 19.37 0.57
C THR A 43 1.95 20.88 0.33
N VAL A 44 1.08 21.66 0.99
CA VAL A 44 1.06 23.14 0.88
C VAL A 44 2.38 23.73 1.40
N GLN A 45 2.94 23.17 2.48
CA GLN A 45 4.20 23.60 3.04
C GLN A 45 5.42 23.11 2.26
N GLY A 46 5.25 22.20 1.29
CA GLY A 46 6.36 21.58 0.56
C GLY A 46 7.26 20.70 1.44
N VAL A 47 6.76 20.19 2.56
CA VAL A 47 7.55 19.41 3.52
C VAL A 47 7.64 17.96 3.04
N ARG A 48 8.84 17.55 2.62
CA ARG A 48 9.14 16.19 2.14
C ARG A 48 10.24 15.57 2.99
N THR A 49 9.83 14.94 4.09
CA THR A 49 10.73 14.36 5.09
C THR A 49 10.30 12.96 5.47
N GLU A 50 11.06 12.28 6.32
CA GLU A 50 10.67 11.01 6.95
C GLU A 50 9.30 11.11 7.65
N PHE A 51 8.99 12.25 8.26
CA PHE A 51 7.66 12.48 8.86
C PHE A 51 6.55 12.49 7.80
N THR A 52 6.81 13.05 6.63
CA THR A 52 5.86 13.02 5.51
C THR A 52 5.60 11.58 5.09
N VAL A 53 6.65 10.78 4.92
CA VAL A 53 6.53 9.34 4.65
C VAL A 53 5.68 8.66 5.71
N GLU A 54 5.98 8.88 6.98
CA GLU A 54 5.25 8.30 8.12
C GLU A 54 3.74 8.60 8.09
N VAL A 55 3.34 9.83 7.77
CA VAL A 55 1.92 10.23 7.63
C VAL A 55 1.25 9.44 6.51
N TYR A 56 1.89 9.36 5.34
CA TYR A 56 1.34 8.64 4.19
C TYR A 56 1.27 7.13 4.44
N GLU A 57 2.28 6.53 5.05
CA GLU A 57 2.27 5.11 5.39
C GLU A 57 1.17 4.78 6.40
N THR A 58 1.01 5.62 7.43
CA THR A 58 -0.05 5.47 8.44
C THR A 58 -1.43 5.49 7.78
N HIS A 59 -1.66 6.46 6.89
CA HIS A 59 -2.94 6.58 6.20
C HIS A 59 -3.19 5.42 5.24
N ALA A 60 -2.18 5.00 4.50
CA ALA A 60 -2.29 3.86 3.60
C ALA A 60 -2.65 2.56 4.35
N ARG A 61 -2.03 2.31 5.51
CA ARG A 61 -2.35 1.13 6.35
C ARG A 61 -3.78 1.21 6.88
N ILE A 62 -4.20 2.35 7.43
CA ILE A 62 -5.58 2.53 7.92
C ILE A 62 -6.62 2.33 6.79
N ALA A 63 -6.37 2.88 5.60
CA ALA A 63 -7.22 2.70 4.43
C ALA A 63 -7.32 1.21 4.02
N LEU A 64 -6.18 0.50 3.98
CA LEU A 64 -6.17 -0.95 3.74
C LEU A 64 -6.94 -1.75 4.80
N GLU A 65 -6.85 -1.37 6.08
CA GLU A 65 -7.59 -2.04 7.15
C GLU A 65 -9.11 -2.01 6.93
N LYS A 66 -9.61 -0.90 6.36
CA LYS A 66 -11.04 -0.69 6.09
C LYS A 66 -11.47 -1.06 4.68
N GLY A 67 -10.54 -1.46 3.81
CA GLY A 67 -10.82 -1.84 2.44
C GLY A 67 -10.98 -0.66 1.47
N ASP A 68 -10.56 0.53 1.88
CA ASP A 68 -10.58 1.73 1.03
C ASP A 68 -9.34 1.72 0.11
N HIS A 69 -9.46 0.95 -0.97
CA HIS A 69 -8.37 0.77 -1.92
C HIS A 69 -8.09 2.03 -2.76
N GLU A 70 -9.07 2.94 -2.89
CA GLU A 70 -8.91 4.21 -3.62
C GLU A 70 -8.04 5.17 -2.81
N GLU A 71 -8.35 5.36 -1.52
CA GLU A 71 -7.54 6.19 -0.63
C GLU A 71 -6.13 5.61 -0.44
N PHE A 72 -6.03 4.28 -0.33
CA PHE A 72 -4.74 3.59 -0.33
C PHE A 72 -3.91 3.91 -1.58
N ASN A 73 -4.52 3.88 -2.77
CA ASN A 73 -3.81 4.13 -4.03
C ASN A 73 -3.32 5.59 -4.14
N GLN A 74 -4.09 6.54 -3.61
CA GLN A 74 -3.65 7.94 -3.50
C GLN A 74 -2.40 8.05 -2.63
N CYS A 75 -2.39 7.41 -1.44
CA CYS A 75 -1.21 7.36 -0.58
C CYS A 75 -0.02 6.68 -1.28
N GLN A 76 -0.27 5.56 -1.96
CA GLN A 76 0.76 4.79 -2.65
C GLN A 76 1.48 5.60 -3.73
N THR A 77 0.74 6.39 -4.50
CA THR A 77 1.31 7.26 -5.55
C THR A 77 2.30 8.26 -4.94
N GLN A 78 1.94 8.87 -3.81
CA GLN A 78 2.80 9.82 -3.12
C GLN A 78 4.01 9.15 -2.44
N LEU A 79 3.80 7.98 -1.82
CA LEU A 79 4.90 7.19 -1.24
C LEU A 79 5.93 6.78 -2.29
N LYS A 80 5.48 6.38 -3.49
CA LYS A 80 6.39 6.06 -4.60
C LYS A 80 7.29 7.24 -4.96
N ALA A 81 6.75 8.45 -5.02
CA ALA A 81 7.53 9.66 -5.26
C ALA A 81 8.51 9.96 -4.11
N LEU A 82 8.05 9.88 -2.86
CA LEU A 82 8.89 10.12 -1.67
C LEU A 82 10.05 9.12 -1.56
N TYR A 83 9.82 7.83 -1.83
CA TYR A 83 10.90 6.84 -1.84
C TYR A 83 11.87 7.03 -3.03
N GLY A 84 11.39 7.58 -4.15
CA GLY A 84 12.25 7.98 -5.27
C GLY A 84 13.25 9.07 -4.90
N GLU A 85 12.96 9.87 -3.88
CA GLU A 85 13.87 10.86 -3.28
C GLU A 85 14.79 10.26 -2.21
N SER A 86 14.85 8.93 -2.09
CA SER A 86 15.66 8.21 -1.10
C SER A 86 15.27 8.50 0.36
N LEU A 87 14.02 8.92 0.61
CA LEU A 87 13.52 9.05 1.99
C LEU A 87 13.32 7.67 2.63
N PRO A 88 13.73 7.49 3.90
CA PRO A 88 13.59 6.21 4.60
C PRO A 88 12.12 5.91 4.95
N GLY A 89 11.84 4.64 5.18
CA GLY A 89 10.52 4.14 5.55
C GLY A 89 10.36 2.65 5.25
N CYS A 90 9.12 2.19 5.16
CA CYS A 90 8.77 0.80 4.85
C CYS A 90 8.76 0.53 3.33
N VAL A 91 9.88 0.85 2.65
CA VAL A 91 10.02 0.77 1.19
C VAL A 91 9.67 -0.62 0.64
N GLY A 92 10.13 -1.68 1.30
CA GLY A 92 9.86 -3.07 0.90
C GLY A 92 8.37 -3.43 0.97
N GLU A 93 7.73 -3.11 2.09
CA GLU A 93 6.29 -3.30 2.30
C GLU A 93 5.46 -2.62 1.21
N PHE A 94 5.69 -1.32 0.99
CA PHE A 94 4.92 -0.54 0.01
C PHE A 94 5.26 -0.86 -1.45
N THR A 95 6.46 -1.41 -1.70
CA THR A 95 6.81 -1.97 -3.02
C THR A 95 6.07 -3.28 -3.29
N ALA A 96 5.97 -4.14 -2.28
CA ALA A 96 5.14 -5.34 -2.37
C ALA A 96 3.68 -5.00 -2.63
N TYR A 97 3.14 -4.00 -1.91
CA TYR A 97 1.77 -3.56 -2.10
C TYR A 97 1.49 -2.99 -3.49
N ARG A 98 2.42 -2.24 -4.08
CA ARG A 98 2.35 -1.79 -5.49
C ARG A 98 2.20 -2.96 -6.46
N ILE A 99 3.07 -3.98 -6.33
CA ILE A 99 3.01 -5.18 -7.18
C ILE A 99 1.64 -5.87 -7.05
N LEU A 100 1.15 -6.06 -5.82
CA LEU A 100 -0.16 -6.66 -5.57
C LEU A 100 -1.31 -5.82 -6.12
N TYR A 101 -1.22 -4.49 -6.00
CA TYR A 101 -2.22 -3.58 -6.53
C TYR A 101 -2.28 -3.60 -8.06
N CYS A 102 -1.13 -3.69 -8.76
CA CYS A 102 -1.12 -3.87 -10.22
C CYS A 102 -1.76 -5.22 -10.65
N MET A 103 -1.62 -6.27 -9.84
CA MET A 103 -2.33 -7.55 -10.06
C MET A 103 -3.85 -7.41 -9.86
N PHE A 104 -4.26 -6.65 -8.85
CA PHE A 104 -5.66 -6.31 -8.60
C PHE A 104 -6.27 -5.56 -9.80
N THR A 105 -5.64 -4.47 -10.25
CA THR A 105 -6.14 -3.63 -11.35
C THR A 105 -5.92 -4.23 -12.74
N ARG A 106 -5.15 -5.33 -12.84
CA ARG A 106 -4.70 -5.94 -14.12
C ARG A 106 -3.90 -4.97 -15.00
N ASN A 107 -3.20 -4.01 -14.39
CA ASN A 107 -2.34 -3.09 -15.11
C ASN A 107 -0.99 -3.76 -15.43
N SER A 108 -0.96 -4.56 -16.51
CA SER A 108 0.23 -5.30 -16.93
C SER A 108 1.40 -4.40 -17.34
N GLY A 109 1.10 -3.22 -17.91
CA GLY A 109 2.10 -2.23 -18.28
C GLY A 109 2.83 -1.70 -17.06
N GLU A 110 2.07 -1.17 -16.08
CA GLU A 110 2.64 -0.68 -14.83
C GLU A 110 3.36 -1.78 -14.05
N LEU A 111 2.79 -2.99 -13.97
CA LEU A 111 3.46 -4.12 -13.34
C LEU A 111 4.83 -4.41 -13.98
N THR A 112 4.91 -4.35 -15.31
CA THR A 112 6.17 -4.58 -16.02
C THR A 112 7.20 -3.50 -15.71
N THR A 113 6.78 -2.23 -15.72
CA THR A 113 7.62 -1.10 -15.34
C THR A 113 8.11 -1.23 -13.90
N GLU A 114 7.24 -1.60 -12.97
CA GLU A 114 7.58 -1.76 -11.56
C GLU A 114 8.62 -2.87 -11.35
N LEU A 115 8.46 -4.00 -12.03
CA LEU A 115 9.42 -5.10 -11.97
C LEU A 115 10.78 -4.75 -12.61
N ALA A 116 10.77 -3.94 -13.67
CA ALA A 116 11.98 -3.50 -14.36
C ALA A 116 12.78 -2.49 -13.52
N LEU A 117 12.09 -1.59 -12.81
CA LEU A 117 12.72 -0.59 -11.94
C LEU A 117 13.08 -1.12 -10.55
N LEU A 118 12.66 -2.35 -10.20
CA LEU A 118 12.88 -2.94 -8.89
C LEU A 118 14.38 -3.19 -8.62
N PRO A 119 15.00 -2.49 -7.65
CA PRO A 119 16.40 -2.69 -7.29
C PRO A 119 16.65 -4.12 -6.80
N PRO A 120 17.82 -4.71 -7.09
CA PRO A 120 18.17 -6.05 -6.62
C PRO A 120 18.12 -6.19 -5.08
N SER A 121 18.48 -5.14 -4.35
CA SER A 121 18.44 -5.10 -2.88
C SER A 121 17.03 -5.26 -2.30
N LEU A 122 16.00 -4.75 -2.99
CA LEU A 122 14.61 -4.90 -2.54
C LEU A 122 14.04 -6.28 -2.86
N ARG A 123 14.63 -7.05 -3.78
CA ARG A 123 14.14 -8.40 -4.10
C ARG A 123 14.33 -9.39 -2.96
N THR A 124 15.27 -9.14 -2.06
CA THR A 124 15.50 -9.96 -0.87
C THR A 124 14.62 -9.55 0.31
N ASP A 125 13.89 -8.44 0.21
CA ASP A 125 12.90 -8.06 1.21
C ASP A 125 11.79 -9.13 1.29
N PRO A 126 11.40 -9.59 2.49
CA PRO A 126 10.39 -10.64 2.64
C PRO A 126 9.04 -10.31 2.00
N CYS A 127 8.59 -9.06 2.06
CA CYS A 127 7.32 -8.64 1.47
C CYS A 127 7.40 -8.65 -0.05
N VAL A 128 8.49 -8.10 -0.60
CA VAL A 128 8.70 -8.04 -2.04
C VAL A 128 8.88 -9.45 -2.63
N SER A 129 9.71 -10.28 -2.00
CA SER A 129 9.94 -11.68 -2.42
C SER A 129 8.64 -12.50 -2.44
N HIS A 130 7.78 -12.30 -1.43
CA HIS A 130 6.45 -12.90 -1.40
C HIS A 130 5.57 -12.41 -2.55
N ALA A 131 5.48 -11.10 -2.77
CA ALA A 131 4.67 -10.52 -3.86
C ALA A 131 5.15 -11.00 -5.24
N LEU A 132 6.46 -11.10 -5.46
CA LEU A 132 7.04 -11.66 -6.68
C LEU A 132 6.66 -13.13 -6.88
N SER A 133 6.71 -13.92 -5.80
CA SER A 133 6.31 -15.34 -5.82
C SER A 133 4.82 -15.51 -6.13
N LEU A 134 3.96 -14.67 -5.54
CA LEU A 134 2.53 -14.65 -5.79
C LEU A 134 2.25 -14.26 -7.25
N ARG A 135 2.91 -13.20 -7.75
CA ARG A 135 2.80 -12.76 -9.14
C ARG A 135 3.20 -13.84 -10.13
N ALA A 136 4.28 -14.57 -9.85
CA ALA A 136 4.74 -15.67 -10.70
C ALA A 136 3.71 -16.82 -10.73
N ALA A 137 3.17 -17.20 -9.56
CA ALA A 137 2.12 -18.21 -9.48
C ALA A 137 0.85 -17.78 -10.24
N TRP A 138 0.46 -16.51 -10.11
CA TRP A 138 -0.68 -15.92 -10.82
C TRP A 138 -0.48 -15.93 -12.34
N ALA A 139 0.67 -15.47 -12.83
CA ALA A 139 0.97 -15.40 -14.26
C ALA A 139 1.02 -16.78 -14.94
N LEU A 140 1.42 -17.83 -14.20
CA LEU A 140 1.49 -19.21 -14.69
C LEU A 140 0.20 -20.02 -14.45
N GLY A 141 -0.83 -19.43 -13.84
CA GLY A 141 -2.07 -20.15 -13.50
C GLY A 141 -1.88 -21.25 -12.44
N LEU A 142 -0.87 -21.13 -11.57
CA LEU A 142 -0.59 -22.08 -10.49
C LEU A 142 -1.48 -21.80 -9.27
N TRP A 143 -2.78 -22.07 -9.40
CA TRP A 143 -3.81 -21.70 -8.42
C TRP A 143 -3.55 -22.23 -7.01
N SER A 144 -3.13 -23.49 -6.86
CA SER A 144 -2.82 -24.08 -5.54
C SER A 144 -1.67 -23.34 -4.84
N ARG A 145 -0.66 -22.89 -5.60
CA ARG A 145 0.45 -22.10 -5.07
C ARG A 145 0.00 -20.68 -4.75
N PHE A 146 -0.83 -20.08 -5.61
CA PHE A 146 -1.40 -18.75 -5.39
C PHE A 146 -2.18 -18.69 -4.07
N PHE A 147 -3.13 -19.60 -3.83
CA PHE A 147 -3.93 -19.60 -2.59
C PHE A 147 -3.13 -19.97 -1.34
N ARG A 148 -2.08 -20.80 -1.47
CA ARG A 148 -1.14 -21.04 -0.36
C ARG A 148 -0.37 -19.78 0.02
N LEU A 149 0.11 -19.04 -0.99
CA LEU A 149 0.83 -17.79 -0.78
C LEU A 149 -0.11 -16.70 -0.23
N HIS A 150 -1.37 -16.65 -0.68
CA HIS A 150 -2.39 -15.77 -0.12
C HIS A 150 -2.54 -15.95 1.40
N GLY A 151 -2.64 -17.19 1.89
CA GLY A 151 -2.73 -17.48 3.33
C GLY A 151 -1.45 -17.19 4.13
N ALA A 152 -0.31 -16.99 3.46
CA ALA A 152 0.98 -16.70 4.07
C ALA A 152 1.48 -15.27 3.76
N ALA A 153 0.58 -14.36 3.41
CA ALA A 153 0.93 -13.00 3.03
C ALA A 153 1.51 -12.21 4.22
N PRO A 154 2.70 -11.60 4.09
CA PRO A 154 3.29 -10.77 5.14
C PRO A 154 2.58 -9.42 5.27
N ALA A 155 2.71 -8.80 6.44
CA ALA A 155 2.13 -7.51 6.77
C ALA A 155 0.63 -7.45 6.41
N MET A 156 0.20 -6.44 5.66
CA MET A 156 -1.18 -6.29 5.20
C MET A 156 -1.41 -6.81 3.78
N GLY A 157 -0.44 -7.52 3.19
CA GLY A 157 -0.50 -8.00 1.81
C GLY A 157 -1.73 -8.86 1.54
N GLY A 158 -2.20 -9.62 2.55
CA GLY A 158 -3.42 -10.43 2.47
C GLY A 158 -4.65 -9.61 2.08
N ARG A 159 -4.79 -8.39 2.62
CA ARG A 159 -5.94 -7.51 2.33
C ARG A 159 -5.98 -7.06 0.88
N LEU A 160 -4.81 -6.82 0.28
CA LEU A 160 -4.71 -6.49 -1.15
C LEU A 160 -5.02 -7.71 -2.03
N ILE A 161 -4.59 -8.89 -1.61
CA ILE A 161 -4.87 -10.14 -2.34
C ILE A 161 -6.37 -10.44 -2.31
N ASP A 162 -7.04 -10.20 -1.17
CA ASP A 162 -8.48 -10.40 -1.01
C ASP A 162 -9.30 -9.64 -2.06
N LEU A 163 -8.86 -8.43 -2.47
CA LEU A 163 -9.52 -7.61 -3.49
C LEU A 163 -9.71 -8.33 -4.84
N PHE A 164 -8.84 -9.30 -5.17
CA PHE A 164 -8.94 -10.07 -6.41
C PHE A 164 -8.95 -11.59 -6.21
N ALA A 165 -8.81 -12.10 -4.99
CA ALA A 165 -8.79 -13.54 -4.71
C ALA A 165 -10.03 -14.26 -5.25
N GLU A 166 -11.21 -13.65 -5.12
CA GLU A 166 -12.47 -14.23 -5.61
C GLU A 166 -12.51 -14.32 -7.15
N ARG A 167 -11.94 -13.33 -7.85
CA ARG A 167 -11.79 -13.36 -9.30
C ARG A 167 -10.89 -14.51 -9.74
N GLU A 168 -9.77 -14.71 -9.04
CA GLU A 168 -8.84 -15.80 -9.33
C GLU A 168 -9.42 -17.17 -8.95
N ARG A 169 -10.24 -17.25 -7.89
CA ARG A 169 -10.95 -18.47 -7.50
C ARG A 169 -11.87 -18.94 -8.62
N ARG A 170 -12.64 -18.04 -9.21
CA ARG A 170 -13.50 -18.35 -10.37
C ARG A 170 -12.69 -18.75 -11.60
N ALA A 171 -11.53 -18.13 -11.83
CA ALA A 171 -10.64 -18.51 -12.92
C ALA A 171 -10.11 -19.94 -12.74
N ALA A 172 -9.70 -20.28 -11.51
CA ALA A 172 -9.22 -21.62 -11.15
C ALA A 172 -10.30 -22.68 -11.37
N LEU A 173 -11.52 -22.47 -10.86
CA LEU A 173 -12.63 -23.41 -11.02
C LEU A 173 -12.97 -23.65 -12.51
N ARG A 174 -13.00 -22.58 -13.31
CA ARG A 174 -13.23 -22.70 -14.75
C ARG A 174 -12.13 -23.48 -15.47
N ALA A 175 -10.88 -23.33 -15.05
CA ALA A 175 -9.77 -24.09 -15.61
C ALA A 175 -9.88 -25.58 -15.26
N MET A 176 -10.29 -25.92 -14.03
CA MET A 176 -10.46 -27.30 -13.58
C MET A 176 -11.61 -28.03 -14.26
N ILE A 177 -12.71 -27.33 -14.59
CA ILE A 177 -13.87 -27.95 -15.27
C ILE A 177 -13.58 -28.22 -16.76
N LYS A 178 -12.65 -27.47 -17.37
CA LYS A 178 -12.29 -27.62 -18.79
C LYS A 178 -11.17 -28.64 -19.04
N ALA A 179 -10.47 -29.07 -17.98
CA ALA A 179 -9.40 -30.07 -18.04
C ALA A 179 -10.00 -31.48 -17.98
#